data_AF-A0A2H3SLV0-F1
#
_entry.id   AF-A0A2H3SLV0-F1
#
_cell.length_a   1.000
_cell.length_b   1.000
_cell.length_c   1.000
_cell.angle_alpha   90.00
_cell.angle_beta   90.00
_cell.angle_gamma   90.00
#
_symmetry.space_group_name_H-M   'P 1'
#
loop_
_entity.id
_entity.type
_entity.pdbx_description
1 polymer ?
#
loop_
_entity_poly.entity_id
_entity_poly.type
_entity_poly.pdbx_seq_one_letter_code
_entity_poly.pdbx_strand_id
1 'polypeptide(L)'
;MGDASVFKYPSPLTGYENAPPLPDEKAEDGKSYVNPQSGKLSEAYEKFIDPLDNGRQGGFDIHIYYLQTNETQTKYAKELWERIRREFPELRIYKFWEGPIGPHPIAMFEVNVFTPAQFGAFVAWLAIWRGPLSALVHPNVIPEKGVNRWASMKRDHLERAIWMGERIPLDVSGFNRED
;
A
#
# COMPACT_ATOMS: atom_id res chain seq x y z
N MET A 1 -9.29 0.80 -16.60
CA MET A 1 -9.07 1.76 -15.50
C MET A 1 -10.43 2.19 -14.99
N GLY A 2 -10.59 2.46 -13.69
CA GLY A 2 -11.83 3.04 -13.18
C GLY A 2 -12.07 4.43 -13.79
N ASP A 3 -13.31 4.90 -13.80
CA ASP A 3 -13.59 6.27 -14.21
C ASP A 3 -13.02 7.23 -13.15
N ALA A 4 -11.82 7.75 -13.42
CA ALA A 4 -11.13 8.69 -12.54
C ALA A 4 -11.92 9.99 -12.32
N SER A 5 -12.95 10.27 -13.14
CA SER A 5 -13.79 11.47 -13.02
C SER A 5 -14.74 11.44 -11.83
N VAL A 6 -15.00 10.25 -11.24
CA VAL A 6 -15.86 10.11 -10.05
C VAL A 6 -15.17 10.60 -8.78
N PHE A 7 -13.83 10.66 -8.78
CA PHE A 7 -13.06 11.05 -7.61
C PHE A 7 -12.50 12.46 -7.73
N LYS A 8 -12.68 13.25 -6.67
CA LYS A 8 -12.03 14.55 -6.55
C LYS A 8 -10.63 14.36 -5.99
N TYR A 9 -9.69 15.15 -6.50
CA TYR A 9 -8.32 15.25 -5.99
C TYR A 9 -8.18 16.62 -5.32
N PRO A 10 -8.30 16.72 -3.98
CA PRO A 10 -8.06 17.99 -3.31
C PRO A 10 -6.60 18.42 -3.52
N SER A 11 -6.35 19.72 -3.43
CA SER A 11 -4.98 20.24 -3.49
C SER A 11 -4.15 19.62 -2.36
N PRO A 12 -2.95 19.07 -2.63
CA PRO A 12 -2.02 18.66 -1.58
C PRO A 12 -1.57 19.82 -0.66
N LEU A 13 -1.82 21.07 -1.07
CA LEU A 13 -1.58 22.27 -0.27
C LEU A 13 -2.80 22.68 0.59
N THR A 14 -3.85 21.85 0.65
CA THR A 14 -5.00 22.12 1.54
C THR A 14 -4.50 22.26 2.99
N GLY A 15 -4.85 23.36 3.65
CA GLY A 15 -4.38 23.72 4.99
C GLY A 15 -3.11 24.59 5.01
N TYR A 16 -2.50 24.87 3.86
CA TYR A 16 -1.32 25.72 3.69
C TYR A 16 -1.60 26.98 2.86
N GLU A 17 -2.86 27.34 2.63
CA GLU A 17 -3.27 28.43 1.74
C GLU A 17 -2.69 29.79 2.14
N ASN A 18 -2.45 29.99 3.43
CA ASN A 18 -1.90 31.23 4.00
C ASN A 18 -0.45 31.06 4.49
N ALA A 19 0.22 29.96 4.14
CA ALA A 19 1.61 29.75 4.53
C ALA A 19 2.54 30.73 3.80
N PRO A 20 3.63 31.20 4.45
CA PRO A 20 4.63 32.02 3.77
C PRO A 20 5.32 31.21 2.65
N PRO A 21 5.86 31.90 1.62
CA PRO A 21 6.62 31.21 0.57
C PRO A 21 7.84 30.49 1.15
N LEU A 22 8.16 29.33 0.57
CA LEU A 22 9.37 28.56 0.93
C LEU A 22 10.62 29.20 0.29
N PRO A 23 11.79 29.10 0.93
CA PRO A 23 13.04 29.59 0.38
C PRO A 23 13.56 28.69 -0.76
N ASP A 24 14.32 29.28 -1.68
CA ASP A 24 14.98 28.56 -2.79
C ASP A 24 16.43 28.13 -2.49
N GLU A 25 16.88 28.31 -1.24
CA GLU A 25 18.25 27.97 -0.81
C GLU A 25 18.53 26.46 -0.97
N LYS A 26 19.71 26.13 -1.49
CA LYS A 26 20.16 24.75 -1.72
C LYS A 26 21.03 24.25 -0.57
N ALA A 27 20.85 22.99 -0.22
CA ALA A 27 21.72 22.29 0.73
C ALA A 27 23.11 22.01 0.14
N GLU A 28 24.02 21.45 0.94
CA GLU A 28 25.41 21.17 0.56
C GLU A 28 25.56 20.25 -0.66
N ASP A 29 24.58 19.38 -0.91
CA ASP A 29 24.56 18.51 -2.10
C ASP A 29 24.28 19.26 -3.42
N GLY A 30 23.94 20.56 -3.34
CA GLY A 30 23.61 21.43 -4.47
C GLY A 30 22.29 21.11 -5.17
N LYS A 31 21.52 20.12 -4.68
CA LYS A 31 20.31 19.58 -5.32
C LYS A 31 19.08 19.74 -4.43
N SER A 32 19.17 19.34 -3.16
CA SER A 32 18.08 19.42 -2.20
C SER A 32 17.89 20.84 -1.67
N TYR A 33 16.68 21.15 -1.21
CA TYR A 33 16.32 22.47 -0.67
C TYR A 33 16.47 22.48 0.84
N VAL A 34 16.89 23.62 1.38
CA VAL A 34 16.86 23.89 2.82
C VAL A 34 15.41 24.23 3.21
N ASN A 35 14.72 23.29 3.84
CA ASN A 35 13.35 23.50 4.28
C ASN A 35 13.28 24.14 5.68
N PRO A 36 12.37 25.10 5.93
CA PRO A 36 12.10 25.60 7.27
C PRO A 36 11.73 24.47 8.24
N GLN A 37 12.39 24.43 9.39
CA GLN A 37 12.18 23.38 10.39
C GLN A 37 10.98 23.74 11.27
N SER A 38 9.99 22.84 11.33
CA SER A 38 8.81 22.99 12.18
C SER A 38 9.06 22.66 13.66
N GLY A 39 10.22 22.08 13.99
CA GLY A 39 10.58 21.63 15.35
C GLY A 39 9.86 20.37 15.82
N LYS A 40 9.00 19.77 14.98
CA LYS A 40 8.28 18.52 15.25
C LYS A 40 8.19 17.67 13.98
N LEU A 41 8.15 16.34 14.13
CA LEU A 41 7.92 15.46 13.00
C LEU A 41 6.47 15.58 12.49
N SER A 42 6.26 15.17 11.24
CA SER A 42 4.92 14.99 10.70
C SER A 42 4.15 13.94 11.53
N GLU A 43 2.85 14.15 11.71
CA GLU A 43 1.97 13.16 12.36
C GLU A 43 2.00 11.80 11.65
N ALA A 44 2.41 11.78 10.38
CA ALA A 44 2.66 10.59 9.57
C ALA A 44 3.68 9.60 10.16
N TYR A 45 4.56 10.05 11.05
CA TYR A 45 5.50 9.18 11.72
C TYR A 45 4.82 8.31 12.79
N GLU A 46 3.74 8.81 13.38
CA GLU A 46 3.07 8.17 14.51
C GLU A 46 1.85 7.34 14.08
N LYS A 47 1.12 7.80 13.06
CA LYS A 47 -0.08 7.12 12.56
C LYS A 47 -0.22 7.25 11.05
N PHE A 48 -1.04 6.38 10.46
CA PHE A 48 -1.49 6.62 9.11
C PHE A 48 -2.46 7.81 9.10
N ILE A 49 -2.22 8.79 8.24
CA ILE A 49 -3.05 9.99 8.15
C ILE A 49 -4.32 9.70 7.38
N ASP A 50 -5.38 10.42 7.72
CA ASP A 50 -6.65 10.32 7.01
C ASP A 50 -6.44 10.49 5.49
N PRO A 51 -7.10 9.67 4.67
CA PRO A 51 -8.21 8.79 5.02
C PRO A 51 -7.82 7.30 5.24
N LEU A 52 -6.55 7.00 5.55
CA LEU A 52 -6.11 5.62 5.80
C LEU A 52 -6.74 5.03 7.08
N ASP A 53 -7.14 3.77 7.02
CA ASP A 53 -7.71 3.08 8.17
C ASP A 53 -6.64 2.76 9.23
N ASN A 54 -6.83 3.26 10.45
CA ASN A 54 -5.99 2.95 11.62
C ASN A 54 -6.65 1.92 12.56
N GLY A 55 -7.79 1.37 12.17
CA GLY A 55 -8.60 0.42 12.91
C GLY A 55 -8.31 -1.03 12.52
N ARG A 56 -9.38 -1.83 12.49
CA ARG A 56 -9.25 -3.30 12.36
C ARG A 56 -8.74 -3.76 10.99
N GLN A 57 -9.02 -3.04 9.91
CA GLN A 57 -8.55 -3.42 8.57
C GLN A 57 -7.03 -3.24 8.44
N GLY A 58 -6.44 -2.26 9.15
CA GLY A 58 -5.05 -1.83 8.97
C GLY A 58 -4.93 -0.86 7.80
N GLY A 59 -3.83 -0.11 7.73
CA GLY A 59 -3.68 0.97 6.75
C GLY A 59 -3.30 0.50 5.36
N PHE A 60 -2.63 -0.66 5.25
CA PHE A 60 -2.24 -1.25 3.96
C PHE A 60 -2.31 -2.77 4.01
N ASP A 61 -2.69 -3.35 2.86
CA ASP A 61 -2.59 -4.78 2.59
C ASP A 61 -1.52 -5.00 1.51
N ILE A 62 -0.65 -5.98 1.74
CA ILE A 62 0.42 -6.40 0.83
C ILE A 62 0.08 -7.81 0.35
N HIS A 63 -0.18 -7.97 -0.95
CA HIS A 63 -0.43 -9.25 -1.60
C HIS A 63 0.82 -9.68 -2.38
N ILE A 64 1.48 -10.75 -1.94
CA ILE A 64 2.67 -11.30 -2.57
C ILE A 64 2.24 -12.45 -3.48
N TYR A 65 2.47 -12.31 -4.78
CA TYR A 65 2.02 -13.24 -5.80
C TYR A 65 3.12 -14.19 -6.25
N TYR A 66 2.69 -15.39 -6.61
CA TYR A 66 3.54 -16.38 -7.26
C TYR A 66 2.74 -17.13 -8.33
N LEU A 67 3.41 -17.57 -9.38
CA LEU A 67 2.81 -18.42 -10.40
C LEU A 67 2.70 -19.84 -9.83
N GLN A 68 1.48 -20.30 -9.50
CA GLN A 68 1.25 -21.61 -8.89
C GLN A 68 1.68 -22.80 -9.75
N THR A 69 1.84 -22.61 -11.06
CA THR A 69 2.37 -23.62 -11.99
C THR A 69 3.90 -23.64 -12.06
N ASN A 70 4.57 -22.68 -11.41
CA ASN A 70 6.02 -22.60 -11.33
C ASN A 70 6.49 -23.10 -9.96
N GLU A 71 7.13 -24.27 -9.94
CA GLU A 71 7.59 -24.91 -8.71
C GLU A 71 8.64 -24.08 -7.96
N THR A 72 9.53 -23.39 -8.67
CA THR A 72 10.55 -22.52 -8.06
C THR A 72 9.91 -21.34 -7.34
N GLN A 73 8.97 -20.64 -7.98
CA GLN A 73 8.25 -19.55 -7.33
C GLN A 73 7.39 -20.04 -6.17
N THR A 74 6.71 -21.18 -6.32
CA THR A 74 5.88 -21.76 -5.26
C THR A 74 6.72 -22.11 -4.03
N LYS A 75 7.87 -22.75 -4.22
CA LYS A 75 8.81 -23.04 -3.14
C LYS A 75 9.28 -21.76 -2.46
N TYR A 76 9.74 -20.77 -3.25
CA TYR A 76 10.23 -19.50 -2.72
C TYR A 76 9.14 -18.74 -1.95
N ALA A 77 7.91 -18.72 -2.45
CA ALA A 77 6.79 -18.07 -1.79
C ALA A 77 6.44 -18.75 -0.45
N LYS A 78 6.51 -20.08 -0.36
CA LYS A 78 6.31 -20.81 0.91
C LYS A 78 7.41 -20.49 1.93
N GLU A 79 8.67 -20.47 1.50
CA GLU A 79 9.81 -20.12 2.36
C GLU A 79 9.73 -18.65 2.82
N LEU A 80 9.37 -17.73 1.92
CA LEU A 80 9.16 -16.32 2.26
C LEU A 80 8.02 -16.14 3.24
N TRP A 81 6.87 -16.78 2.99
CA TRP A 81 5.72 -16.75 3.89
C TRP A 81 6.07 -17.27 5.29
N GLU A 82 6.82 -18.36 5.38
CA GLU A 82 7.34 -18.86 6.66
C GLU A 82 8.27 -17.84 7.33
N ARG A 83 9.22 -17.28 6.57
CA ARG A 83 10.17 -16.32 7.12
C ARG A 83 9.48 -15.08 7.67
N ILE A 84 8.50 -14.53 6.96
CA ILE A 84 7.73 -13.38 7.43
C ILE A 84 7.06 -13.70 8.77
N ARG A 85 6.49 -14.91 8.91
CA ARG A 85 5.89 -15.35 10.19
C ARG A 85 6.87 -15.52 11.34
N ARG A 86 8.16 -15.74 11.04
CA ARG A 86 9.23 -15.85 12.06
C ARG A 86 9.81 -14.48 12.43
N GLU A 87 9.98 -13.60 11.45
CA GLU A 87 10.67 -12.32 11.60
C GLU A 87 9.73 -11.17 11.98
N PHE A 88 8.46 -11.26 11.57
CA PHE A 88 7.41 -10.26 11.82
C PHE A 88 6.15 -10.91 12.44
N PRO A 89 6.25 -11.63 13.58
CA PRO A 89 5.11 -12.30 14.20
C PRO A 89 4.00 -11.32 14.66
N GLU A 90 4.30 -10.03 14.78
CA GLU A 90 3.37 -8.96 15.12
C GLU A 90 2.47 -8.51 13.95
N LEU A 91 2.82 -8.85 12.71
CA LEU A 91 2.01 -8.52 11.54
C LEU A 91 0.84 -9.50 11.39
N ARG A 92 -0.25 -9.02 10.78
CA ARG A 92 -1.36 -9.91 10.43
C ARG A 92 -1.02 -10.60 9.12
N ILE A 93 -0.72 -11.89 9.19
CA ILE A 93 -0.31 -12.70 8.04
C ILE A 93 -1.42 -13.72 7.76
N TYR A 94 -1.93 -13.71 6.53
CA TYR A 94 -3.01 -14.59 6.10
C TYR A 94 -2.46 -15.93 5.60
N LYS A 95 -3.39 -16.88 5.36
CA LYS A 95 -3.05 -18.19 4.82
C LYS A 95 -2.43 -18.07 3.42
N PHE A 96 -1.67 -19.10 3.06
CA PHE A 96 -1.10 -19.27 1.74
C PHE A 96 -2.19 -19.75 0.77
N TRP A 97 -2.55 -18.93 -0.22
CA TRP A 97 -3.57 -19.29 -1.21
C TRP A 97 -2.91 -19.93 -2.43
N GLU A 98 -3.35 -21.14 -2.78
CA GLU A 98 -2.79 -21.92 -3.89
C GLU A 98 -3.42 -21.60 -5.26
N GLY A 99 -4.32 -20.62 -5.32
CA GLY A 99 -5.00 -20.21 -6.54
C GLY A 99 -5.69 -18.85 -6.42
N PRO A 100 -6.43 -18.43 -7.46
CA PRO A 100 -7.10 -17.13 -7.51
C PRO A 100 -8.16 -16.96 -6.41
N ILE A 101 -8.31 -15.74 -5.91
CA ILE A 101 -9.32 -15.37 -4.91
C ILE A 101 -9.65 -13.88 -4.99
N GLY A 102 -10.94 -13.52 -4.96
CA GLY A 102 -11.35 -12.11 -5.04
C GLY A 102 -10.79 -11.43 -6.30
N PRO A 103 -10.14 -10.25 -6.19
CA PRO A 103 -9.55 -9.56 -7.33
C PRO A 103 -8.19 -10.12 -7.78
N HIS A 104 -7.67 -11.12 -7.07
CA HIS A 104 -6.33 -11.66 -7.25
C HIS A 104 -6.37 -12.83 -8.24
N PRO A 105 -5.81 -12.67 -9.46
CA PRO A 105 -6.01 -13.62 -10.56
C PRO A 105 -5.06 -14.83 -10.52
N ILE A 106 -4.06 -14.82 -9.65
CA ILE A 106 -3.11 -15.91 -9.43
C ILE A 106 -2.90 -16.12 -7.93
N ALA A 107 -2.20 -17.19 -7.58
CA ALA A 107 -1.91 -17.53 -6.20
C ALA A 107 -1.10 -16.46 -5.46
N MET A 108 -1.41 -16.27 -4.18
CA MET A 108 -0.82 -15.22 -3.36
C MET A 108 -0.92 -15.52 -1.86
N PHE A 109 -0.27 -14.69 -1.05
CA PHE A 109 -0.62 -14.53 0.36
C PHE A 109 -0.63 -13.05 0.73
N GLU A 110 -1.38 -12.72 1.78
CA GLU A 110 -1.61 -11.35 2.23
C GLU A 110 -0.93 -11.09 3.57
N VAL A 111 -0.35 -9.90 3.71
CA VAL A 111 0.21 -9.36 4.96
C VAL A 111 -0.34 -7.95 5.17
N ASN A 112 -0.90 -7.67 6.34
CA ASN A 112 -1.52 -6.36 6.64
C ASN A 112 -0.66 -5.63 7.66
N VAL A 113 -0.48 -4.34 7.44
CA VAL A 113 0.28 -3.45 8.33
C VAL A 113 -0.62 -2.36 8.90
N PHE A 114 -0.39 -2.02 10.17
CA PHE A 114 -1.27 -1.19 11.00
C PHE A 114 -0.64 0.14 11.38
N THR A 115 0.69 0.27 11.27
CA THR A 115 1.40 1.50 11.63
C THR A 115 2.41 1.92 10.56
N PRO A 116 2.79 3.22 10.50
CA PRO A 116 3.85 3.69 9.62
C PRO A 116 5.18 2.97 9.84
N ALA A 117 5.52 2.66 11.10
CA ALA A 117 6.72 1.90 11.44
C ALA A 117 6.71 0.49 10.86
N GLN A 118 5.57 -0.22 10.95
CA GLN A 118 5.39 -1.54 10.35
C GLN A 118 5.50 -1.46 8.82
N PHE A 119 4.85 -0.48 8.19
CA PHE A 119 4.94 -0.29 6.74
C PHE A 119 6.38 -0.06 6.30
N GLY A 120 7.08 0.89 6.92
CA GLY A 120 8.47 1.21 6.58
C GLY A 120 9.41 0.02 6.76
N ALA A 121 9.31 -0.68 7.90
CA ALA A 121 10.14 -1.85 8.17
C ALA A 121 9.85 -2.99 7.18
N PHE A 122 8.58 -3.36 7.01
CA PHE A 122 8.19 -4.51 6.19
C PHE A 122 8.40 -4.26 4.70
N VAL A 123 8.03 -3.09 4.17
CA VAL A 123 8.19 -2.75 2.75
C VAL A 123 9.67 -2.69 2.36
N ALA A 124 10.51 -2.06 3.18
CA ALA A 124 11.95 -1.99 2.93
C ALA A 124 12.59 -3.39 2.98
N TRP A 125 12.18 -4.22 3.95
CA TRP A 125 12.64 -5.60 4.05
C TRP A 125 12.18 -6.46 2.86
N LEU A 126 10.91 -6.33 2.47
CA LEU A 126 10.30 -7.09 1.37
C LEU A 126 10.96 -6.75 0.03
N ALA A 127 11.39 -5.50 -0.15
CA ALA A 127 12.14 -5.08 -1.35
C ALA A 127 13.41 -5.92 -1.58
N ILE A 128 14.03 -6.43 -0.51
CA ILE A 128 15.20 -7.31 -0.58
C ILE A 128 14.80 -8.78 -0.68
N TRP A 129 13.82 -9.22 0.12
CA TRP A 129 13.55 -10.65 0.33
C TRP A 129 12.42 -11.23 -0.53
N ARG A 130 11.66 -10.43 -1.27
CA ARG A 130 10.60 -10.96 -2.16
C ARG A 130 11.15 -11.78 -3.33
N GLY A 131 12.44 -11.67 -3.63
CA GLY A 131 13.06 -12.37 -4.75
C GLY A 131 12.33 -12.10 -6.08
N PRO A 132 11.96 -13.15 -6.84
CA PRO A 132 11.29 -12.97 -8.14
C PRO A 132 9.79 -12.65 -8.02
N LEU A 133 9.23 -12.65 -6.80
CA LEU A 133 7.79 -12.53 -6.58
C LEU A 133 7.35 -11.07 -6.73
N SER A 134 6.19 -10.87 -7.36
CA SER A 134 5.58 -9.54 -7.46
C SER A 134 4.70 -9.26 -6.26
N ALA A 135 4.64 -8.01 -5.80
CA ALA A 135 3.81 -7.62 -4.67
C ALA A 135 2.95 -6.41 -5.02
N LEU A 136 1.64 -6.54 -4.78
CA LEU A 136 0.70 -5.42 -4.73
C LEU A 136 0.68 -4.88 -3.31
N VAL A 137 0.98 -3.61 -3.13
CA VAL A 137 0.78 -2.88 -1.88
C VAL A 137 -0.32 -1.87 -2.13
N HIS A 138 -1.46 -2.01 -1.48
CA HIS A 138 -2.54 -1.03 -1.59
C HIS A 138 -2.94 -0.48 -0.23
N PRO A 139 -3.32 0.81 -0.16
CA PRO A 139 -3.89 1.35 1.06
C PRO A 139 -5.27 0.77 1.32
N ASN A 140 -5.73 0.87 2.55
CA ASN A 140 -7.12 0.71 2.93
C ASN A 140 -7.65 2.08 3.34
N VAL A 141 -8.43 2.69 2.45
CA VAL A 141 -9.01 4.01 2.70
C VAL A 141 -10.42 3.85 3.27
N ILE A 142 -10.70 4.55 4.36
CA ILE A 142 -12.06 4.72 4.85
C ILE A 142 -12.80 5.64 3.86
N PRO A 143 -13.87 5.15 3.20
CA PRO A 143 -14.57 5.96 2.21
C PRO A 143 -15.22 7.18 2.87
N GLU A 144 -15.18 8.32 2.17
CA GLU A 144 -15.91 9.51 2.58
C GLU A 144 -17.41 9.23 2.65
N LYS A 145 -18.13 9.99 3.49
CA LYS A 145 -19.58 9.83 3.64
C LYS A 145 -20.27 10.00 2.28
N GLY A 146 -21.05 8.99 1.88
CA GLY A 146 -21.78 8.98 0.61
C GLY A 146 -20.98 8.44 -0.58
N VAL A 147 -19.71 8.07 -0.40
CA VAL A 147 -18.94 7.33 -1.41
C VAL A 147 -19.23 5.84 -1.28
N ASN A 148 -19.54 5.19 -2.40
CA ASN A 148 -19.71 3.74 -2.47
C ASN A 148 -18.40 3.03 -2.04
N ARG A 149 -18.49 2.12 -1.07
CA ARG A 149 -17.33 1.43 -0.51
C ARG A 149 -16.60 0.59 -1.57
N TRP A 150 -17.32 -0.10 -2.44
CA TRP A 150 -16.73 -0.91 -3.52
C TRP A 150 -15.96 -0.05 -4.53
N ALA A 151 -16.49 1.13 -4.86
CA ALA A 151 -15.77 2.10 -5.69
C ALA A 151 -14.46 2.56 -5.01
N SER A 152 -14.49 2.82 -3.69
CA SER A 152 -13.27 3.14 -2.93
C SER A 152 -12.28 1.98 -2.93
N MET A 153 -12.73 0.75 -2.65
CA MET A 153 -11.87 -0.45 -2.69
C MET A 153 -11.26 -0.68 -4.06
N LYS A 154 -12.03 -0.49 -5.14
CA LYS A 154 -11.55 -0.55 -6.52
C LYS A 154 -10.44 0.47 -6.77
N ARG A 155 -10.62 1.70 -6.27
CA ARG A 155 -9.61 2.75 -6.37
C ARG A 155 -8.35 2.40 -5.61
N ASP A 156 -8.48 1.84 -4.41
CA ASP A 156 -7.37 1.38 -3.59
C ASP A 156 -6.52 0.33 -4.32
N HIS A 157 -7.16 -0.67 -4.93
CA HIS A 157 -6.49 -1.76 -5.66
C HIS A 157 -5.94 -1.34 -7.04
N LEU A 158 -6.32 -0.18 -7.57
CA LEU A 158 -5.92 0.26 -8.91
C LEU A 158 -5.08 1.53 -8.90
N GLU A 159 -5.70 2.67 -8.56
CA GLU A 159 -5.09 4.00 -8.71
C GLU A 159 -4.12 4.32 -7.58
N ARG A 160 -4.42 3.85 -6.36
CA ARG A 160 -3.57 4.05 -5.18
C ARG A 160 -2.60 2.90 -4.94
N ALA A 161 -2.67 1.87 -5.79
CA ALA A 161 -1.82 0.70 -5.69
C ALA A 161 -0.36 1.03 -6.01
N ILE A 162 0.53 0.49 -5.18
CA ILE A 162 1.98 0.47 -5.38
C ILE A 162 2.35 -0.96 -5.77
N TRP A 163 3.27 -1.10 -6.74
CA TRP A 163 3.75 -2.40 -7.17
C TRP A 163 5.25 -2.52 -6.91
N MET A 164 5.66 -3.64 -6.30
CA MET A 164 7.06 -4.06 -6.26
C MET A 164 7.23 -5.25 -7.21
N GLY A 165 8.08 -5.09 -8.22
CA GLY A 165 8.20 -6.06 -9.32
C GLY A 165 7.17 -5.80 -10.42
N GLU A 166 6.78 -6.86 -11.13
CA GLU A 166 5.90 -6.75 -12.28
C GLU A 166 4.43 -6.60 -11.84
N ARG A 167 3.71 -5.70 -12.50
CA ARG A 167 2.29 -5.49 -12.21
C ARG A 167 1.46 -6.65 -12.75
N ILE A 168 0.60 -7.21 -11.90
CA ILE A 168 -0.38 -8.24 -12.30
C ILE A 168 -1.74 -7.57 -12.56
N PRO A 169 -2.39 -7.81 -13.72
CA PRO A 169 -3.73 -7.29 -14.00
C PRO A 169 -4.79 -7.93 -13.09
N LEU A 170 -5.39 -7.15 -12.20
CA LEU A 170 -6.40 -7.61 -11.24
C LEU A 170 -7.79 -7.75 -11.89
N ASP A 171 -8.59 -8.73 -11.42
CA ASP A 171 -10.01 -8.84 -11.75
C ASP A 171 -10.86 -8.03 -10.77
N VAL A 172 -11.02 -6.74 -11.06
CA VAL A 172 -11.81 -5.83 -10.22
C VAL A 172 -13.31 -5.84 -10.53
N SER A 173 -13.81 -6.78 -11.33
CA SER A 173 -15.23 -6.85 -11.69
C SER A 173 -16.13 -6.99 -10.46
N GLY A 174 -15.65 -7.70 -9.44
CA GLY A 174 -16.33 -7.88 -8.15
C GLY A 174 -16.58 -6.58 -7.37
N PHE A 175 -15.89 -5.48 -7.72
CA PHE A 175 -16.09 -4.17 -7.11
C PHE A 175 -17.11 -3.27 -7.83
N ASN A 176 -17.71 -3.72 -8.93
CA ASN A 176 -18.74 -2.94 -9.65
C ASN A 176 -20.14 -3.06 -9.00
N ARG A 177 -20.20 -3.23 -7.68
CA ARG A 177 -21.44 -3.43 -6.94
C ARG A 177 -22.00 -2.09 -6.46
N GLU A 178 -23.31 -1.93 -6.55
CA GLU A 178 -24.01 -0.69 -6.19
C GLU A 178 -24.56 -0.69 -4.75
N ASP A 179 -24.55 -1.84 -4.07
CA ASP A 179 -25.09 -2.06 -2.72
C ASP A 179 -24.08 -1.82 -1.58
#